data_AF-A0A0E0HJF1-F1
#
_entry.id   AF-A0A0E0HJF1-F1
#
_cell.length_a   1.000
_cell.length_b   1.000
_cell.length_c   1.000
_cell.angle_alpha   90.00
_cell.angle_beta   90.00
_cell.angle_gamma   90.00
#
_symmetry.space_group_name_H-M   'P 1'
#
loop_
_entity.id
_entity.type
_entity.pdbx_description
1 polymer ?
#
loop_
_entity_poly.entity_id
_entity_poly.type
_entity_poly.pdbx_seq_one_letter_code
_entity_poly.pdbx_strand_id
1 'polypeptide(L)'
;MARGGETALGRVGAMGRGARWGGDECARASIGSAAVPICATARASDQENEMPEDPFEIVSIFMDDFSSTKRNIIGHVSGWLMSDSREDKIDDFVQEMEMTRFWPLERREVIAEVLLKNVDLKTKYHCPEKYENEERLADHKAQCSFRPVTCPNDGCRAKVSVRCMQDHDSACLFKILTCEQNCEKRLLRRDMDRHCVTVCPMRPMKCPFGCDSSFPERNLEQHCSEFLQAHLHKLLKAIHKKGFTDEGLKDHALLLEKHDNDGKLAKSRDVRSLTNVVKNLEAKIKDDSS
;
A
#
# COMPACT_ATOMS: atom_id res chain seq x y z
N MET A 1 22.26 -45.87 41.30
CA MET A 1 23.14 -44.85 41.88
C MET A 1 23.60 -43.92 40.77
N ALA A 2 23.47 -42.60 40.99
CA ALA A 2 24.03 -41.43 40.28
C ALA A 2 23.97 -41.42 38.73
N ARG A 3 23.13 -40.62 38.06
CA ARG A 3 23.06 -39.13 37.93
C ARG A 3 24.27 -38.46 37.24
N GLY A 4 23.94 -37.67 36.21
CA GLY A 4 24.73 -36.58 35.64
C GLY A 4 24.90 -36.75 34.12
N GLY A 5 24.51 -35.83 33.23
CA GLY A 5 23.91 -34.51 33.36
C GLY A 5 23.90 -33.87 31.95
N GLU A 6 22.78 -33.22 31.61
CA GLU A 6 22.63 -31.96 30.85
C GLU A 6 23.41 -31.83 29.51
N THR A 7 22.76 -31.59 28.37
CA THR A 7 22.13 -30.29 28.09
C THR A 7 21.22 -30.40 26.86
N ALA A 8 19.97 -29.96 27.05
CA ALA A 8 19.01 -29.70 25.99
C ALA A 8 19.22 -28.27 25.45
N LEU A 9 19.42 -28.12 24.15
CA LEU A 9 19.28 -26.84 23.46
C LEU A 9 18.05 -26.92 22.56
N GLY A 10 17.00 -26.23 23.01
CA GLY A 10 15.72 -26.12 22.33
C GLY A 10 15.87 -25.42 20.99
N ARG A 11 15.26 -26.03 19.96
CA ARG A 11 14.99 -25.33 18.71
C ARG A 11 13.81 -24.39 18.92
N VAL A 12 14.13 -23.10 19.01
CA VAL A 12 13.18 -22.00 18.88
C VAL A 12 12.79 -21.94 17.39
N GLY A 13 11.60 -22.45 17.05
CA GLY A 13 11.02 -22.30 15.72
C GLY A 13 10.51 -20.87 15.54
N ALA A 14 11.39 -19.97 15.10
CA ALA A 14 11.02 -18.60 14.76
C ALA A 14 10.39 -18.54 13.36
N MET A 15 9.20 -17.95 13.31
CA MET A 15 8.51 -17.45 12.13
C MET A 15 9.42 -16.52 11.30
N GLY A 16 9.34 -16.58 9.97
CA GLY A 16 10.14 -15.71 9.10
C GLY A 16 9.64 -15.67 7.66
N ARG A 17 8.49 -15.04 7.47
CA ARG A 17 7.84 -14.59 6.23
C ARG A 17 8.74 -14.52 4.97
N GLY A 18 8.28 -15.17 3.90
CA GLY A 18 8.79 -14.98 2.55
C GLY A 18 8.64 -13.54 2.09
N ALA A 19 9.76 -12.92 1.72
CA ALA A 19 9.78 -11.65 1.02
C ALA A 19 9.50 -11.93 -0.47
N ARG A 20 8.25 -11.68 -0.85
CA ARG A 20 7.84 -11.48 -2.24
C ARG A 20 8.56 -10.24 -2.74
N TRP A 21 9.44 -10.40 -3.72
CA TRP A 21 10.02 -9.28 -4.46
C TRP A 21 8.89 -8.70 -5.31
N GLY A 22 8.31 -7.59 -4.86
CA GLY A 22 7.40 -6.78 -5.65
C GLY A 22 8.21 -5.95 -6.62
N GLY A 23 7.96 -6.13 -7.92
CA GLY A 23 8.32 -5.14 -8.93
C GLY A 23 7.51 -3.88 -8.67
N ASP A 24 8.19 -2.74 -8.55
CA ASP A 24 7.55 -1.44 -8.47
C ASP A 24 7.04 -1.08 -9.89
N GLU A 25 5.79 -1.44 -10.16
CA GLU A 25 5.03 -1.00 -11.33
C GLU A 25 4.84 0.52 -11.29
N CYS A 26 5.29 1.18 -12.36
CA CYS A 26 5.00 2.59 -12.60
C CYS A 26 3.56 2.74 -13.11
N ALA A 27 2.68 3.21 -12.23
CA ALA A 27 1.46 3.99 -12.49
C ALA A 27 0.72 3.74 -13.83
N ARG A 28 -0.31 2.88 -13.82
CA ARG A 28 -1.47 2.99 -14.71
C ARG A 28 -2.62 3.67 -13.96
N ALA A 29 -3.16 4.71 -14.59
CA ALA A 29 -4.17 5.62 -14.06
C ALA A 29 -5.50 4.92 -13.71
N SER A 30 -6.12 5.36 -12.61
CA SER A 30 -7.49 5.04 -12.21
C SER A 30 -8.53 5.77 -13.07
N ILE A 31 -9.52 5.03 -13.59
CA ILE A 31 -10.89 5.53 -13.78
C ILE A 31 -11.86 4.37 -13.48
N GLY A 32 -12.81 4.57 -12.56
CA GLY A 32 -13.77 3.54 -12.15
C GLY A 32 -15.04 3.50 -13.00
N SER A 33 -15.66 2.32 -13.09
CA SER A 33 -17.03 2.01 -12.62
C SER A 33 -17.70 0.88 -13.44
N ALA A 34 -18.12 -0.15 -12.70
CA ALA A 34 -19.24 -1.08 -12.91
C ALA A 34 -19.49 -1.76 -14.28
N ALA A 35 -19.34 -3.10 -14.29
CA ALA A 35 -20.39 -4.12 -14.53
C ALA A 35 -19.87 -5.36 -15.30
N VAL A 36 -20.15 -6.54 -14.75
CA VAL A 36 -20.06 -7.88 -15.36
C VAL A 36 -21.53 -8.30 -15.60
N PRO A 37 -21.98 -8.91 -16.73
CA PRO A 37 -21.66 -10.32 -17.02
C PRO A 37 -21.63 -10.83 -18.49
N ILE A 38 -20.81 -11.89 -18.66
CA ILE A 38 -21.03 -13.18 -19.38
C ILE A 38 -21.56 -13.14 -20.84
N CYS A 39 -20.77 -13.59 -21.81
CA CYS A 39 -20.92 -14.89 -22.50
C CYS A 39 -19.83 -15.09 -23.58
N ALA A 40 -19.59 -16.36 -23.89
CA ALA A 40 -18.56 -16.89 -24.77
C ALA A 40 -18.54 -16.32 -26.20
N THR A 41 -17.35 -16.28 -26.80
CA THR A 41 -17.07 -17.01 -28.04
C THR A 41 -15.56 -17.04 -28.27
N ALA A 42 -15.05 -18.26 -28.44
CA ALA A 42 -13.71 -18.51 -28.91
C ALA A 42 -13.50 -17.83 -30.28
N ARG A 43 -12.47 -17.00 -30.38
CA ARG A 43 -11.82 -16.71 -31.65
C ARG A 43 -10.33 -16.84 -31.42
N ALA A 44 -9.78 -17.89 -32.00
CA ALA A 44 -8.36 -17.97 -32.29
C ALA A 44 -8.02 -16.72 -33.11
N SER A 45 -7.21 -15.86 -32.53
CA SER A 45 -6.47 -14.83 -33.24
C SER A 45 -5.01 -15.19 -33.09
N ASP A 46 -4.39 -15.55 -34.21
CA ASP A 46 -2.95 -15.49 -34.39
C ASP A 46 -2.48 -14.10 -33.91
N GLN A 47 -1.99 -14.02 -32.68
CA GLN A 47 -1.12 -12.94 -32.28
C GLN A 47 0.26 -13.34 -32.81
N GLU A 48 0.65 -12.73 -33.92
CA GLU A 48 2.07 -12.54 -34.17
C GLU A 48 2.68 -12.02 -32.87
N ASN A 49 3.56 -12.81 -32.26
CA ASN A 49 4.20 -12.54 -30.98
C ASN A 49 5.14 -11.33 -31.18
N GLU A 50 4.58 -10.12 -31.23
CA GLU A 50 5.35 -8.89 -31.24
C GLU A 50 6.08 -8.80 -29.89
N MET A 51 7.40 -8.96 -29.94
CA MET A 51 8.26 -8.83 -28.77
C MET A 51 8.10 -7.42 -28.19
N PRO A 52 7.90 -7.26 -26.86
CA PRO A 52 7.75 -5.95 -26.26
C PRO A 52 8.91 -5.01 -26.61
N GLU A 53 8.65 -3.72 -26.75
CA GLU A 53 9.72 -2.74 -26.98
C GLU A 53 10.43 -2.31 -25.69
N ASP A 54 9.79 -2.48 -24.52
CA ASP A 54 10.34 -2.04 -23.26
C ASP A 54 11.38 -3.06 -22.72
N PRO A 55 12.63 -2.65 -22.48
CA PRO A 55 13.69 -3.53 -22.01
C PRO A 55 13.37 -4.30 -20.72
N PHE A 56 12.58 -3.72 -19.80
CA PHE A 56 12.21 -4.41 -18.57
C PHE A 56 11.26 -5.57 -18.86
N GLU A 57 10.25 -5.35 -19.70
CA GLU A 57 9.30 -6.40 -20.10
C GLU A 57 10.00 -7.54 -20.84
N ILE A 58 10.93 -7.21 -21.75
CA ILE A 58 11.75 -8.21 -22.46
C ILE A 58 12.56 -9.05 -21.46
N VAL A 59 13.24 -8.41 -20.49
CA VAL A 59 14.02 -9.13 -19.48
C VAL A 59 13.13 -9.95 -18.55
N SER A 60 11.95 -9.46 -18.18
CA SER A 60 11.00 -10.20 -17.34
C SER A 60 10.55 -11.49 -18.01
N ILE A 61 10.19 -11.43 -19.29
CA ILE A 61 9.84 -12.62 -20.08
C ILE A 61 11.00 -13.61 -20.09
N PHE A 62 12.23 -13.15 -20.35
CA PHE A 62 13.41 -14.03 -20.32
C PHE A 62 13.64 -14.67 -18.95
N MET A 63 13.43 -13.92 -17.86
CA MET A 63 13.58 -14.44 -16.50
C MET A 63 12.51 -15.47 -16.15
N ASP A 64 11.26 -15.24 -16.58
CA ASP A 64 10.15 -16.16 -16.37
C ASP A 64 10.34 -17.46 -17.18
N ASP A 65 10.76 -17.36 -18.44
CA ASP A 65 11.09 -18.50 -19.31
C ASP A 65 12.25 -19.32 -18.73
N PHE A 66 13.32 -18.66 -18.27
CA PHE A 66 14.42 -19.33 -17.59
C PHE A 66 13.97 -20.05 -16.31
N SER A 67 13.15 -19.37 -15.49
CA SER A 67 12.69 -19.91 -14.22
C SER A 67 11.79 -21.14 -14.39
N SER A 68 11.00 -21.17 -15.45
CA SER A 68 10.02 -22.22 -15.73
C SER A 68 10.61 -23.42 -16.46
N THR A 69 11.56 -23.20 -17.38
CA THR A 69 12.15 -24.26 -18.21
C THR A 69 13.46 -24.81 -17.65
N LYS A 70 14.17 -24.04 -16.80
CA LYS A 70 15.55 -24.30 -16.36
C LYS A 70 16.51 -24.62 -17.51
N ARG A 71 16.14 -24.27 -18.75
CA ARG A 71 16.88 -24.54 -19.98
C ARG A 71 17.00 -23.25 -20.76
N ASN A 72 18.21 -23.01 -21.26
CA ASN A 72 18.63 -21.99 -22.22
C ASN A 72 17.69 -20.78 -22.43
N ILE A 73 17.99 -19.71 -21.69
CA ILE A 73 17.69 -18.30 -22.01
C ILE A 73 17.94 -17.96 -23.49
N ILE A 74 18.73 -18.77 -24.20
CA ILE A 74 19.26 -18.54 -25.54
C ILE A 74 18.38 -19.19 -26.64
N GLY A 75 17.44 -20.09 -26.30
CA GLY A 75 16.59 -20.76 -27.29
C GLY A 75 15.74 -19.81 -28.16
N HIS A 76 15.44 -18.62 -27.65
CA HIS A 76 14.72 -17.55 -28.37
C HIS A 76 15.63 -16.44 -28.92
N VAL A 77 16.94 -16.48 -28.65
CA VAL A 77 17.94 -15.50 -29.14
C VAL A 77 18.77 -16.13 -30.26
N SER A 78 18.13 -16.91 -31.14
CA SER A 78 18.75 -17.71 -32.21
C SER A 78 19.52 -16.92 -33.27
N GLY A 79 19.62 -15.59 -33.14
CA GLY A 79 20.48 -14.73 -33.95
C GLY A 79 21.84 -14.39 -33.33
N TRP A 80 22.12 -14.80 -32.09
CA TRP A 80 23.29 -14.33 -31.34
C TRP A 80 24.38 -15.42 -31.21
N LEU A 81 25.02 -15.72 -32.35
CA LEU A 81 26.42 -16.16 -32.49
C LEU A 81 26.87 -17.33 -31.57
N MET A 82 26.63 -18.56 -32.05
CA MET A 82 26.98 -19.81 -31.36
C MET A 82 28.47 -20.19 -31.49
N SER A 83 29.09 -20.57 -30.37
CA SER A 83 30.32 -21.38 -30.31
C SER A 83 30.21 -22.38 -29.15
N ASP A 84 30.58 -23.64 -29.37
CA ASP A 84 30.39 -24.77 -28.44
C ASP A 84 30.96 -24.53 -27.03
N SER A 85 32.07 -23.78 -26.89
CA SER A 85 32.70 -23.49 -25.59
C SER A 85 31.92 -22.57 -24.64
N ARG A 86 30.78 -22.01 -25.09
CA ARG A 86 29.91 -21.14 -24.28
C ARG A 86 28.73 -21.90 -23.67
N GLU A 87 28.30 -23.01 -24.24
CA GLU A 87 27.25 -23.86 -23.68
C GLU A 87 27.73 -24.55 -22.40
N ASP A 88 28.97 -25.07 -22.41
CA ASP A 88 29.62 -25.65 -21.23
C ASP A 88 29.66 -24.68 -20.04
N LYS A 89 29.93 -23.38 -20.30
CA LYS A 89 29.97 -22.34 -19.26
C LYS A 89 28.60 -22.04 -18.66
N ILE A 90 27.53 -22.30 -19.41
CA ILE A 90 26.15 -22.10 -18.96
C ILE A 90 25.73 -23.28 -18.09
N ASP A 91 26.05 -24.51 -18.51
CA ASP A 91 25.79 -25.71 -17.72
C ASP A 91 26.60 -25.71 -16.41
N ASP A 92 27.88 -25.31 -16.46
CA ASP A 92 28.71 -25.09 -15.27
C ASP A 92 28.08 -24.07 -14.32
N PHE A 93 27.50 -22.99 -14.87
CA PHE A 93 26.86 -21.94 -14.09
C PHE A 93 25.53 -22.40 -13.45
N VAL A 94 24.69 -23.12 -14.19
CA VAL A 94 23.45 -23.71 -13.68
C VAL A 94 23.77 -24.74 -12.58
N GLN A 95 24.78 -25.58 -12.80
CA GLN A 95 25.24 -26.55 -11.81
C GLN A 95 25.78 -25.84 -10.56
N GLU A 96 26.57 -24.77 -10.70
CA GLU A 96 27.03 -23.96 -9.56
C GLU A 96 25.85 -23.35 -8.77
N MET A 97 24.82 -22.86 -9.46
CA MET A 97 23.59 -22.34 -8.84
C MET A 97 22.82 -23.43 -8.06
N GLU A 98 22.70 -24.63 -8.63
CA GLU A 98 22.02 -25.76 -7.99
C GLU A 98 22.79 -26.29 -6.77
N MET A 99 24.12 -26.30 -6.85
CA MET A 99 25.01 -26.82 -5.82
C MET A 99 25.17 -25.87 -4.62
N THR A 100 25.34 -24.57 -4.88
CA THR A 100 25.62 -23.59 -3.82
C THR A 100 24.36 -22.98 -3.22
N ARG A 101 23.23 -23.02 -3.93
CA ARG A 101 21.96 -22.31 -3.62
C ARG A 101 22.13 -20.82 -3.31
N PHE A 102 23.31 -20.27 -3.56
CA PHE A 102 23.69 -18.91 -3.23
C PHE A 102 24.23 -18.26 -4.48
N TRP A 103 23.50 -17.28 -4.97
CA TRP A 103 23.90 -16.50 -6.11
C TRP A 103 24.40 -15.14 -5.60
N PRO A 104 25.71 -14.87 -5.61
CA PRO A 104 26.27 -13.62 -5.09
C PRO A 104 25.66 -12.39 -5.79
N LEU A 105 25.50 -11.29 -5.07
CA LEU A 105 24.90 -10.07 -5.60
C LEU A 105 25.71 -9.52 -6.78
N GLU A 106 27.03 -9.54 -6.67
CA GLU A 106 27.96 -9.03 -7.67
C GLU A 106 27.78 -9.78 -9.00
N ARG A 107 27.59 -11.12 -8.94
CA ARG A 107 27.37 -11.93 -10.15
C ARG A 107 26.01 -11.67 -10.78
N ARG A 108 24.98 -11.42 -9.97
CA ARG A 108 23.64 -11.02 -10.46
C ARG A 108 23.69 -9.69 -11.18
N GLU A 109 24.39 -8.71 -10.60
CA GLU A 109 24.56 -7.37 -11.18
C GLU A 109 25.25 -7.45 -12.55
N VAL A 110 26.34 -8.21 -12.67
CA VAL A 110 27.03 -8.41 -13.96
C VAL A 110 26.10 -9.02 -15.02
N ILE A 111 25.34 -10.05 -14.67
CA ILE A 111 24.42 -10.69 -15.61
C ILE A 111 23.30 -9.73 -16.01
N ALA A 112 22.72 -9.01 -15.05
CA ALA A 112 21.69 -8.01 -15.30
C ALA A 112 22.20 -6.89 -16.22
N GLU A 113 23.42 -6.38 -16.00
CA GLU A 113 24.04 -5.39 -16.87
C GLU A 113 24.22 -5.89 -18.31
N VAL A 114 24.67 -7.14 -18.47
CA VAL A 114 24.84 -7.75 -19.80
C VAL A 114 23.48 -7.86 -20.48
N LEU A 115 22.47 -8.44 -19.82
CA LEU A 115 21.13 -8.58 -20.39
C LEU A 115 20.57 -7.21 -20.80
N LEU A 116 20.66 -6.22 -19.93
CA LEU A 116 20.15 -4.87 -20.19
C LEU A 116 20.79 -4.22 -21.42
N LYS A 117 22.12 -4.32 -21.58
CA LYS A 117 22.83 -3.77 -22.76
C LYS A 117 22.38 -4.38 -24.09
N ASN A 118 21.86 -5.62 -24.08
CA ASN A 118 21.41 -6.30 -25.29
C ASN A 118 19.95 -6.02 -25.64
N VAL A 119 19.11 -5.75 -24.63
CA VAL A 119 17.69 -5.48 -24.84
C VAL A 119 17.38 -3.99 -24.97
N ASP A 120 18.21 -3.12 -24.39
CA ASP A 120 17.99 -1.68 -24.36
C ASP A 120 18.54 -0.96 -25.60
N LEU A 121 18.09 -1.37 -26.79
CA LEU A 121 18.56 -0.82 -28.07
C LEU A 121 18.33 0.70 -28.20
N LYS A 122 17.31 1.23 -27.51
CA LYS A 122 16.98 2.67 -27.46
C LYS A 122 17.76 3.43 -26.39
N THR A 123 18.67 2.79 -25.65
CA THR A 123 19.53 3.39 -24.61
C THR A 123 18.72 4.13 -23.52
N LYS A 124 17.54 3.60 -23.20
CA LYS A 124 16.61 4.17 -22.24
C LYS A 124 17.14 3.99 -20.81
N TYR A 125 17.85 2.91 -20.52
CA TYR A 125 18.30 2.49 -19.20
C TYR A 125 19.83 2.37 -19.07
N HIS A 126 20.58 2.40 -20.18
CA HIS A 126 22.04 2.40 -20.16
C HIS A 126 22.66 3.54 -20.98
N CYS A 127 23.91 3.90 -20.64
CA CYS A 127 24.70 4.88 -21.37
C CYS A 127 25.41 4.20 -22.56
N PRO A 128 25.25 4.69 -23.81
CA PRO A 128 25.90 4.10 -24.99
C PRO A 128 27.34 4.56 -25.21
N GLU A 129 27.80 5.57 -24.46
CA GLU A 129 29.12 6.17 -24.63
C GLU A 129 30.25 5.14 -24.42
N LYS A 130 31.26 5.20 -25.29
CA LYS A 130 32.44 4.34 -25.26
C LYS A 130 33.69 5.18 -25.09
N TYR A 131 34.64 4.68 -24.32
CA TYR A 131 35.88 5.38 -24.00
C TYR A 131 37.08 4.49 -24.32
N GLU A 132 38.13 5.11 -24.87
CA GLU A 132 39.35 4.42 -25.29
C GLU A 132 40.27 4.06 -24.11
N ASN A 133 40.16 4.80 -22.99
CA ASN A 133 40.99 4.63 -21.81
C ASN A 133 40.15 4.62 -20.52
N GLU A 134 40.72 4.02 -19.47
CA GLU A 134 40.05 3.88 -18.17
C GLU A 134 39.87 5.22 -17.44
N GLU A 135 40.81 6.15 -17.64
CA GLU A 135 40.77 7.49 -17.03
C GLU A 135 39.54 8.29 -17.50
N ARG A 136 39.33 8.42 -18.82
CA ARG A 136 38.14 9.13 -19.34
C ARG A 136 36.85 8.40 -18.99
N LEU A 137 36.87 7.07 -18.92
CA LEU A 137 35.72 6.30 -18.47
C LEU A 137 35.38 6.62 -17.00
N ALA A 138 36.38 6.73 -16.13
CA ALA A 138 36.19 7.09 -14.72
C ALA A 138 35.62 8.51 -14.58
N ASP A 139 36.16 9.46 -15.34
CA ASP A 139 35.67 10.85 -15.37
C ASP A 139 34.21 10.93 -15.85
N HIS A 140 33.86 10.16 -16.89
CA HIS A 140 32.49 10.05 -17.36
C HIS A 140 31.58 9.43 -16.29
N LYS A 141 31.97 8.30 -15.68
CA LYS A 141 31.15 7.62 -14.65
C LYS A 141 30.79 8.55 -13.50
N ALA A 142 31.69 9.44 -13.10
CA ALA A 142 31.44 10.43 -12.05
C ALA A 142 30.32 11.43 -12.40
N GLN A 143 30.14 11.74 -13.68
CA GLN A 143 29.23 12.80 -14.17
C GLN A 143 28.02 12.26 -14.95
N CYS A 144 28.06 10.98 -15.34
CA CYS A 144 27.02 10.32 -16.14
C CYS A 144 25.66 10.37 -15.45
N SER A 145 24.60 10.69 -16.21
CA SER A 145 23.22 10.72 -15.68
C SER A 145 22.69 9.32 -15.34
N PHE A 146 23.29 8.27 -15.90
CA PHE A 146 22.98 6.87 -15.57
C PHE A 146 23.71 6.37 -14.32
N ARG A 147 24.65 7.15 -13.75
CA ARG A 147 25.38 6.71 -12.57
C ARG A 147 24.41 6.39 -11.41
N PRO A 148 24.63 5.29 -10.67
CA PRO A 148 23.76 4.92 -9.58
C PRO A 148 23.96 5.86 -8.38
N VAL A 149 22.85 6.24 -7.75
CA VAL A 149 22.77 6.98 -6.50
C VAL A 149 21.83 6.27 -5.54
N THR A 150 22.09 6.40 -4.24
CA THR A 150 21.22 5.84 -3.21
C THR A 150 20.12 6.85 -2.89
N CYS A 151 18.90 6.38 -2.71
CA CYS A 151 17.79 7.23 -2.29
C CYS A 151 18.10 7.94 -0.96
N PRO A 152 17.86 9.26 -0.84
CA PRO A 152 18.14 10.00 0.39
C PRO A 152 17.07 9.82 1.47
N ASN A 153 15.92 9.22 1.14
CA ASN A 153 14.82 9.02 2.09
C ASN A 153 15.19 7.93 3.12
N ASP A 154 15.06 8.26 4.40
CA ASP A 154 15.43 7.35 5.49
C ASP A 154 14.66 6.02 5.43
N GLY A 155 15.37 4.92 5.59
CA GLY A 155 14.84 3.56 5.44
C GLY A 155 14.69 3.06 4.00
N CYS A 156 14.81 3.92 2.98
CA CYS A 156 14.86 3.46 1.58
C CYS A 156 16.26 2.94 1.24
N ARG A 157 16.35 1.72 0.71
CA ARG A 157 17.63 1.12 0.26
C ARG A 157 17.77 1.06 -1.26
N ALA A 158 16.89 1.74 -2.00
CA ALA A 158 16.92 1.74 -3.45
C ALA A 158 18.17 2.45 -3.96
N LYS A 159 18.82 1.83 -4.96
CA LYS A 159 19.83 2.46 -5.80
C LYS A 159 19.21 2.68 -7.16
N VAL A 160 19.15 3.94 -7.60
CA VAL A 160 18.56 4.34 -8.89
C VAL A 160 19.54 5.23 -9.63
N SER A 161 19.39 5.38 -10.95
CA SER A 161 20.22 6.34 -11.68
C SER A 161 19.86 7.78 -11.30
N VAL A 162 20.80 8.72 -11.45
CA VAL A 162 20.51 10.15 -11.25
C VAL A 162 19.34 10.61 -12.11
N ARG A 163 19.28 10.15 -13.36
CA ARG A 163 18.19 10.42 -14.29
C ARG A 163 16.81 9.95 -13.77
N CYS A 164 16.75 8.80 -13.09
CA CYS A 164 15.49 8.22 -12.58
C CYS A 164 15.20 8.61 -11.12
N MET A 165 16.06 9.39 -10.48
CA MET A 165 15.91 9.74 -9.06
C MET A 165 14.63 10.56 -8.80
N GLN A 166 14.25 11.44 -9.72
CA GLN A 166 13.03 12.23 -9.59
C GLN A 166 11.77 11.34 -9.64
N ASP A 167 11.72 10.42 -10.59
CA ASP A 167 10.60 9.47 -10.72
C ASP A 167 10.52 8.58 -9.48
N HIS A 168 11.66 8.06 -9.01
CA HIS A 168 11.72 7.29 -7.77
C HIS A 168 11.22 8.11 -6.57
N ASP A 169 11.70 9.34 -6.38
CA ASP A 169 11.31 10.19 -5.25
C ASP A 169 9.81 10.53 -5.28
N SER A 170 9.21 10.62 -6.47
CA SER A 170 7.76 10.80 -6.62
C SER A 170 6.96 9.60 -6.09
N ALA A 171 7.47 8.37 -6.26
CA ALA A 171 6.81 7.13 -5.88
C ALA A 171 7.35 6.51 -4.57
N CYS A 172 8.41 7.07 -3.99
CA CYS A 172 9.14 6.46 -2.88
C CYS A 172 8.24 6.22 -1.67
N LEU A 173 8.09 4.95 -1.29
CA LEU A 173 7.25 4.51 -0.16
C LEU A 173 7.74 5.03 1.20
N PHE A 174 9.02 5.38 1.28
CA PHE A 174 9.68 5.88 2.49
C PHE A 174 9.75 7.41 2.54
N LYS A 175 9.25 8.10 1.51
CA LYS A 175 9.18 9.55 1.53
C LYS A 175 8.17 10.01 2.58
N ILE A 176 8.58 10.95 3.42
CA ILE A 176 7.71 11.56 4.44
C ILE A 176 6.88 12.67 3.79
N LEU A 177 5.56 12.50 3.80
CA LEU A 177 4.59 13.42 3.24
C LEU A 177 3.65 13.93 4.33
N THR A 178 3.07 15.11 4.13
CA THR A 178 1.96 15.60 4.94
C THR A 178 0.70 14.77 4.66
N CYS A 179 -0.12 14.57 5.68
CA CYS A 179 -1.39 13.87 5.54
C CYS A 179 -2.25 14.44 4.42
N GLU A 180 -2.77 13.60 3.53
CA GLU A 180 -3.62 13.99 2.40
C GLU A 180 -4.96 14.59 2.84
N GLN A 181 -5.40 14.28 4.07
CA GLN A 181 -6.58 14.86 4.69
C GLN A 181 -6.26 16.13 5.52
N ASN A 182 -5.03 16.64 5.45
CA ASN A 182 -4.56 17.86 6.12
C ASN A 182 -4.70 17.85 7.65
N CYS A 183 -4.48 16.71 8.32
CA CYS A 183 -4.51 16.59 9.78
C CYS A 183 -3.18 17.01 10.48
N GLU A 184 -2.32 17.77 9.80
CA GLU A 184 -0.99 18.26 10.24
C GLU A 184 0.09 17.18 10.48
N LYS A 185 -0.27 15.89 10.49
CA LYS A 185 0.71 14.80 10.63
C LYS A 185 1.57 14.64 9.38
N ARG A 186 2.84 14.26 9.61
CA ARG A 186 3.79 13.84 8.57
C ARG A 186 4.07 12.35 8.70
N LEU A 187 3.91 11.61 7.62
CA LEU A 187 3.92 10.14 7.61
C LEU A 187 4.69 9.63 6.39
N LEU A 188 5.23 8.41 6.48
CA LEU A 188 5.74 7.71 5.29
C LEU A 188 4.59 7.48 4.31
N ARG A 189 4.86 7.62 3.01
CA ARG A 189 3.88 7.37 1.94
C ARG A 189 3.14 6.03 2.13
N ARG A 190 3.87 4.96 2.44
CA ARG A 190 3.27 3.62 2.68
C ARG A 190 2.28 3.55 3.85
N ASP A 191 2.36 4.48 4.79
CA ASP A 191 1.55 4.51 6.00
C ASP A 191 0.34 5.45 5.88
N MET A 192 0.25 6.21 4.77
CA MET A 192 -0.76 7.24 4.53
C MET A 192 -2.18 6.68 4.51
N ASP A 193 -2.43 5.67 3.68
CA ASP A 193 -3.76 5.08 3.52
C ASP A 193 -4.30 4.53 4.83
N ARG A 194 -3.47 3.75 5.53
CA ARG A 194 -3.82 3.19 6.84
C ARG A 194 -4.17 4.30 7.82
N HIS A 195 -3.37 5.37 7.87
CA HIS A 195 -3.65 6.52 8.73
C HIS A 195 -5.00 7.17 8.39
N CYS A 196 -5.21 7.51 7.11
CA CYS A 196 -6.41 8.18 6.59
C CYS A 196 -7.71 7.40 6.87
N VAL A 197 -7.64 6.07 6.92
CA VAL A 197 -8.82 5.19 7.11
C VAL A 197 -9.05 4.80 8.58
N THR A 198 -8.04 4.89 9.45
CA THR A 198 -8.16 4.36 10.83
C THR A 198 -8.10 5.43 11.90
N VAL A 199 -7.04 6.24 11.93
CA VAL A 199 -6.69 7.08 13.08
C VAL A 199 -6.57 8.56 12.72
N CYS A 200 -6.86 8.93 11.47
CA CYS A 200 -6.84 10.32 11.06
C CYS A 200 -8.04 11.06 11.67
N PRO A 201 -7.84 12.16 12.40
CA PRO A 201 -8.94 12.95 12.94
C PRO A 201 -9.75 13.67 11.85
N MET A 202 -9.20 13.77 10.63
CA MET A 202 -9.87 14.33 9.47
C MET A 202 -10.65 13.28 8.66
N ARG A 203 -10.61 12.02 9.09
CA ARG A 203 -11.30 10.93 8.41
C ARG A 203 -12.81 11.22 8.34
N PRO A 204 -13.45 11.06 7.17
CA PRO A 204 -14.88 11.19 7.05
C PRO A 204 -15.61 10.14 7.90
N MET A 205 -16.57 10.59 8.70
CA MET A 205 -17.46 9.71 9.44
C MET A 205 -18.92 10.10 9.21
N LYS A 206 -19.80 9.10 9.35
CA LYS A 206 -21.25 9.32 9.41
C LYS A 206 -21.66 9.62 10.83
N CYS A 207 -22.71 10.42 10.98
CA CYS A 207 -23.31 10.66 12.28
C CYS A 207 -23.82 9.35 12.91
N PRO A 208 -23.44 9.03 14.17
CA PRO A 208 -23.88 7.81 14.85
C PRO A 208 -25.39 7.78 15.13
N PHE A 209 -26.07 8.92 15.06
CA PHE A 209 -27.53 9.06 15.18
C PHE A 209 -28.27 8.95 13.84
N GLY A 210 -27.57 8.61 12.75
CA GLY A 210 -28.17 8.38 11.44
C GLY A 210 -28.63 9.66 10.73
N CYS A 211 -27.81 10.71 10.77
CA CYS A 211 -27.96 11.86 9.87
C CYS A 211 -27.31 11.57 8.51
N ASP A 212 -27.78 12.22 7.45
CA ASP A 212 -27.25 12.07 6.09
C ASP A 212 -25.93 12.83 5.85
N SER A 213 -25.44 13.56 6.86
CA SER A 213 -24.19 14.31 6.79
C SER A 213 -22.96 13.42 6.94
N SER A 214 -21.93 13.74 6.15
CA SER A 214 -20.57 13.21 6.28
C SER A 214 -19.65 14.36 6.67
N PHE A 215 -18.86 14.18 7.73
CA PHE A 215 -17.98 15.22 8.26
C PHE A 215 -16.71 14.61 8.87
N PRO A 216 -15.65 15.40 9.08
CA PRO A 216 -14.43 14.93 9.73
C PRO A 216 -14.66 14.47 11.16
N GLU A 217 -14.02 13.38 11.59
CA GLU A 217 -14.19 12.81 12.94
C GLU A 217 -14.00 13.83 14.07
N ARG A 218 -13.02 14.71 13.96
CA ARG A 218 -12.77 15.78 14.94
C ARG A 218 -13.95 16.75 15.14
N ASN A 219 -14.84 16.87 14.15
CA ASN A 219 -16.01 17.75 14.19
C ASN A 219 -17.24 17.05 14.79
N LEU A 220 -17.15 15.78 15.20
CA LEU A 220 -18.27 15.03 15.79
C LEU A 220 -18.87 15.75 17.00
N GLU A 221 -18.04 16.30 17.87
CA GLU A 221 -18.49 17.01 19.06
C GLU A 221 -19.32 18.25 18.74
N GLN A 222 -18.84 19.03 17.77
CA GLN A 222 -19.55 20.20 17.28
C GLN A 222 -20.88 19.79 16.63
N HIS A 223 -20.87 18.78 15.75
CA HIS A 223 -22.08 18.27 15.09
C HIS A 223 -23.13 17.79 16.11
N CYS A 224 -22.73 17.01 17.11
CA CYS A 224 -23.65 16.52 18.15
C CYS A 224 -24.26 17.64 18.98
N SER A 225 -23.51 18.72 19.23
CA SER A 225 -24.03 19.89 19.95
C SER A 225 -24.99 20.70 19.08
N GLU A 226 -24.64 20.97 17.82
CA GLU A 226 -25.45 21.77 16.89
C GLU A 226 -26.77 21.09 16.49
N PHE A 227 -26.77 19.76 16.38
CA PHE A 227 -27.92 18.97 15.94
C PHE A 227 -28.59 18.18 17.08
N LEU A 228 -28.36 18.57 18.34
CA LEU A 228 -28.84 17.85 19.51
C LEU A 228 -30.35 17.56 19.48
N GLN A 229 -31.16 18.59 19.22
CA GLN A 229 -32.62 18.46 19.12
C GLN A 229 -33.05 17.41 18.09
N ALA A 230 -32.41 17.38 16.92
CA ALA A 230 -32.70 16.38 15.89
C ALA A 230 -32.30 14.97 16.32
N HIS A 231 -31.17 14.83 17.04
CA HIS A 231 -30.72 13.55 17.60
C HIS A 231 -31.68 13.05 18.68
N LEU A 232 -32.09 13.91 19.61
CA LEU A 232 -33.07 13.61 20.65
C LEU A 232 -34.41 13.20 20.05
N HIS A 233 -34.93 13.96 19.10
CA HIS A 233 -36.20 13.65 18.44
C HIS A 233 -36.17 12.26 17.79
N LYS A 234 -35.11 11.94 17.03
CA LYS A 234 -34.94 10.60 16.42
C LYS A 234 -34.85 9.50 17.48
N LEU A 235 -34.15 9.76 18.58
CA LEU A 235 -34.00 8.80 19.67
C LEU A 235 -35.33 8.57 20.41
N LEU A 236 -36.05 9.64 20.76
CA LEU A 236 -37.34 9.57 21.43
C LEU A 236 -38.38 8.87 20.55
N LYS A 237 -38.37 9.08 19.22
CA LYS A 237 -39.16 8.26 18.28
C LYS A 237 -38.85 6.76 18.40
N ALA A 238 -37.57 6.41 18.59
CA ALA A 238 -37.15 5.02 18.72
C ALA A 238 -37.53 4.40 20.08
N ILE A 239 -37.46 5.18 21.16
CA ILE A 239 -37.81 4.76 22.53
C ILE A 239 -39.34 4.68 22.70
N HIS A 240 -40.06 5.71 22.28
CA HIS A 240 -41.49 5.94 22.56
C HIS A 240 -42.39 5.66 21.34
N LYS A 241 -42.22 4.49 20.71
CA LYS A 241 -42.88 4.09 19.42
C LYS A 241 -44.41 4.26 19.33
N LYS A 242 -45.14 4.41 20.44
CA LYS A 242 -46.62 4.46 20.47
C LYS A 242 -47.21 5.53 21.41
N GLY A 243 -46.39 6.42 22.00
CA GLY A 243 -46.84 7.29 23.09
C GLY A 243 -47.06 8.76 22.74
N PHE A 244 -46.46 9.25 21.64
CA PHE A 244 -46.38 10.69 21.39
C PHE A 244 -46.60 11.04 19.91
N THR A 245 -47.20 12.22 19.69
CA THR A 245 -47.21 12.91 18.39
C THR A 245 -45.83 13.49 18.08
N ASP A 246 -45.57 13.87 16.83
CA ASP A 246 -44.29 14.47 16.41
C ASP A 246 -43.97 15.75 17.22
N GLU A 247 -44.98 16.61 17.42
CA GLU A 247 -44.91 17.80 18.27
C GLU A 247 -44.63 17.45 19.73
N GLY A 248 -45.34 16.45 20.29
CA GLY A 248 -45.11 16.02 21.67
C GLY A 248 -43.69 15.48 21.92
N LEU A 249 -43.06 14.88 20.91
CA LEU A 249 -41.66 14.45 20.98
C LEU A 249 -40.68 15.63 20.96
N LYS A 250 -40.99 16.70 20.20
CA LYS A 250 -40.19 17.95 20.21
C LYS A 250 -40.29 18.64 21.57
N ASP A 251 -41.50 18.74 22.12
CA ASP A 251 -41.73 19.32 23.43
C ASP A 251 -41.00 18.54 24.53
N HIS A 252 -41.03 17.21 24.44
CA HIS A 252 -40.29 16.35 25.37
C HIS A 252 -38.77 16.52 25.21
N ALA A 253 -38.24 16.64 23.99
CA ALA A 253 -36.81 16.92 23.77
C ALA A 253 -36.40 18.27 24.39
N LEU A 254 -37.20 19.33 24.24
CA LEU A 254 -36.97 20.62 24.90
C LEU A 254 -37.00 20.53 26.43
N LEU A 255 -37.91 19.72 26.99
CA LEU A 255 -37.99 19.51 28.44
C LEU A 255 -36.74 18.80 28.97
N LEU A 256 -36.26 17.77 28.25
CA LEU A 256 -35.03 17.05 28.61
C LEU A 256 -33.81 17.98 28.59
N GLU A 257 -33.70 18.85 27.58
CA GLU A 257 -32.62 19.84 27.52
C GLU A 257 -32.67 20.83 28.71
N LYS A 258 -33.86 21.27 29.12
CA LYS A 258 -34.01 22.15 30.29
C LYS A 258 -33.57 21.50 31.61
N HIS A 259 -33.77 20.18 31.74
CA HIS A 259 -33.36 19.43 32.94
C HIS A 259 -31.89 18.93 32.87
N ASP A 260 -31.20 19.08 31.72
CA ASP A 260 -29.81 18.68 31.55
C ASP A 260 -28.82 19.75 32.04
N ASN A 261 -28.73 19.92 33.36
CA ASN A 261 -27.83 20.90 33.98
C ASN A 261 -26.35 20.68 33.67
N ASP A 262 -25.94 19.44 33.35
CA ASP A 262 -24.53 19.06 33.13
C ASP A 262 -24.10 19.11 31.65
N GLY A 263 -25.05 19.37 30.74
CA GLY A 263 -24.84 19.28 29.29
C GLY A 263 -24.46 17.86 28.82
N LYS A 264 -24.93 16.83 29.51
CA LYS A 264 -24.61 15.42 29.21
C LYS A 264 -25.24 14.95 27.91
N LEU A 265 -26.37 15.54 27.51
CA LEU A 265 -27.03 15.24 26.24
C LEU A 265 -26.13 15.65 25.06
N ALA A 266 -25.64 16.89 25.04
CA ALA A 266 -24.74 17.40 23.99
C ALA A 266 -23.38 16.70 23.94
N LYS A 267 -22.90 16.18 25.07
CA LYS A 267 -21.62 15.44 25.19
C LYS A 267 -21.70 13.99 24.71
N SER A 268 -22.90 13.44 24.54
CA SER A 268 -23.07 12.05 24.14
C SER A 268 -22.68 11.86 22.67
N ARG A 269 -21.81 10.88 22.41
CA ARG A 269 -21.24 10.62 21.06
C ARG A 269 -21.80 9.36 20.39
N ASP A 270 -22.66 8.61 21.08
CA ASP A 270 -23.27 7.40 20.56
C ASP A 270 -24.70 7.22 21.11
N VAL A 271 -25.47 6.39 20.41
CA VAL A 271 -26.88 6.13 20.71
C VAL A 271 -27.09 5.56 22.11
N ARG A 272 -26.20 4.67 22.57
CA ARG A 272 -26.34 4.01 23.88
C ARG A 272 -26.12 5.02 25.01
N SER A 273 -25.05 5.81 24.91
CA SER A 273 -24.76 6.87 25.89
C SER A 273 -25.91 7.87 25.96
N LEU A 274 -26.40 8.37 24.82
CA LEU A 274 -27.52 9.31 24.79
C LEU A 274 -28.80 8.69 25.38
N THR A 275 -29.10 7.42 25.05
CA THR A 275 -30.25 6.69 25.61
C THR A 275 -30.19 6.61 27.13
N ASN A 276 -29.01 6.33 27.69
CA ASN A 276 -28.85 6.25 29.14
C ASN A 276 -29.05 7.60 29.80
N VAL A 277 -28.53 8.69 29.20
CA VAL A 277 -28.75 10.05 29.72
C VAL A 277 -30.23 10.41 29.68
N VAL A 278 -30.91 10.18 28.55
CA VAL A 278 -32.35 10.45 28.41
C VAL A 278 -33.15 9.70 29.47
N LYS A 279 -32.95 8.39 29.64
CA LYS A 279 -33.67 7.60 30.65
C LYS A 279 -33.43 8.10 32.08
N ASN A 280 -32.19 8.49 32.40
CA ASN A 280 -31.87 9.03 33.71
C ASN A 280 -32.55 10.38 33.96
N LEU A 281 -32.64 11.23 32.94
CA LEU A 281 -33.36 12.51 33.03
C LEU A 281 -34.87 12.27 33.16
N GLU A 282 -35.46 11.38 32.36
CA GLU A 282 -36.88 11.01 32.47
C GLU A 282 -37.24 10.49 33.86
N ALA A 283 -36.38 9.68 34.48
CA ALA A 283 -36.57 9.19 35.84
C ALA A 283 -36.56 10.34 36.88
N LYS A 284 -35.58 11.26 36.78
CA LYS A 284 -35.51 12.43 37.67
C LYS A 284 -36.74 13.33 37.53
N ILE A 285 -37.18 13.60 36.29
CA ILE A 285 -38.37 14.41 36.03
C ILE A 285 -39.60 13.78 36.68
N LYS A 286 -39.72 12.45 36.66
CA LYS A 286 -40.82 11.71 37.30
C LYS A 286 -40.76 11.78 38.82
N ASP A 287 -39.57 11.71 39.42
CA ASP A 287 -39.37 11.85 40.86
C ASP A 287 -39.69 13.27 41.34
N ASP A 288 -39.33 14.30 40.55
CA ASP A 288 -39.62 15.71 40.87
C ASP A 288 -41.12 16.06 40.73
N SER A 289 -41.90 15.22 40.05
CA SER A 289 -43.34 15.43 39.80
C SER A 289 -44.26 14.51 40.62
N SER A 290 -43.71 13.64 41.47
CA SER A 290 -44.43 12.75 42.41
C SER A 290 -44.45 13.31 43.83
#